data_AF-A0A959T156-F1
#
_entry.id   AF-A0A959T156-F1
#
_cell.length_a   1.000
_cell.length_b   1.000
_cell.length_c   1.000
_cell.angle_alpha   90.00
_cell.angle_beta   90.00
_cell.angle_gamma   90.00
#
_symmetry.space_group_name_H-M   'P 1'
#
loop_
_entity.id
_entity.type
_entity.pdbx_description
1 polymer ?
#
loop_
_entity_poly.entity_id
_entity_poly.type
_entity_poly.pdbx_seq_one_letter_code
_entity_poly.pdbx_strand_id
1 'polypeptide(L)'
;AHELGHQWWGILVRPYTHNEMWLKEGPAEYSGHLAEEWLYGRDAFVDVVKDNHLDILRTAHIVDDGFQVLSPIPDEHCYGTHTYYKGASVMHNLRGYLGDTLFRQGMTHAHTALYDTAMTAQDFRDALEAGTGYDLDAFFDAWVFQPGYSVFVVQDVSVTPNGGQWDVELTLRQRLREAWTWHEDVPLDLSLL
;
A
#
# COMPACT_ATOMS: atom_id res chain seq x y z
N ALA A 1 13.29 -14.08 4.11
CA ALA A 1 11.84 -13.94 4.33
C ALA A 1 11.09 -13.79 3.01
N HIS A 2 11.53 -12.90 2.10
CA HIS A 2 11.01 -12.75 0.74
C HIS A 2 10.70 -14.09 0.03
N GLU A 3 11.72 -14.92 -0.18
CA GLU A 3 11.57 -16.23 -0.86
C GLU A 3 10.60 -17.19 -0.17
N LEU A 4 10.47 -17.09 1.16
CA LEU A 4 9.50 -17.90 1.91
C LEU A 4 8.09 -17.35 1.75
N GLY A 5 7.92 -16.03 1.67
CA GLY A 5 6.65 -15.37 1.37
C GLY A 5 6.04 -15.85 0.05
N HIS A 6 6.89 -16.20 -0.93
CA HIS A 6 6.42 -16.77 -2.19
C HIS A 6 5.63 -18.06 -2.06
N GLN A 7 5.81 -18.83 -0.99
CA GLN A 7 5.03 -20.04 -0.75
C GLN A 7 3.53 -19.73 -0.76
N TRP A 8 3.11 -18.58 -0.23
CA TRP A 8 1.70 -18.14 -0.26
C TRP A 8 1.41 -17.31 -1.52
N TRP A 9 2.28 -16.35 -1.84
CA TRP A 9 2.05 -15.37 -2.90
C TRP A 9 2.97 -15.60 -4.10
N GLY A 10 2.41 -16.03 -5.23
CA GLY A 10 3.13 -16.35 -6.45
C GLY A 10 3.38 -17.85 -6.67
N ILE A 11 3.24 -18.70 -5.66
CA ILE A 11 3.22 -20.17 -5.80
C ILE A 11 1.79 -20.70 -5.64
N LEU A 12 1.19 -20.54 -4.45
CA LEU A 12 -0.16 -21.05 -4.16
C LEU A 12 -1.27 -20.16 -4.73
N VAL A 13 -1.05 -18.85 -4.80
CA VAL A 13 -1.94 -17.90 -5.50
C VAL A 13 -1.10 -17.14 -6.51
N ARG A 14 -1.33 -17.35 -7.81
CA ARG A 14 -0.45 -16.84 -8.87
C ARG A 14 -0.98 -15.54 -9.48
N PRO A 15 -0.13 -14.66 -10.03
CA PRO A 15 -0.62 -13.58 -10.87
C PRO A 15 -1.25 -14.14 -12.16
N TYR A 16 -2.35 -13.53 -12.62
CA TYR A 16 -3.06 -13.96 -13.85
C TYR A 16 -2.23 -13.74 -15.12
N THR A 17 -1.49 -12.63 -15.18
CA THR A 17 -0.51 -12.33 -16.24
C THR A 17 0.77 -11.77 -15.63
N HIS A 18 1.84 -11.65 -16.42
CA HIS A 18 3.07 -11.02 -15.92
C HIS A 18 2.88 -9.54 -15.55
N ASN A 19 1.90 -8.85 -16.14
CA ASN A 19 1.59 -7.45 -15.78
C ASN A 19 0.96 -7.30 -14.39
N GLU A 20 0.68 -8.42 -13.71
CA GLU A 20 0.17 -8.48 -12.33
C GLU A 20 1.26 -8.90 -11.33
N MET A 21 2.54 -8.86 -11.72
CA MET A 21 3.66 -9.41 -10.94
C MET A 21 3.77 -8.83 -9.51
N TRP A 22 3.26 -7.62 -9.29
CA TRP A 22 3.23 -7.00 -7.96
C TRP A 22 2.44 -7.83 -6.94
N LEU A 23 1.43 -8.62 -7.37
CA LEU A 23 0.67 -9.54 -6.52
C LEU A 23 1.50 -10.70 -5.98
N LYS A 24 2.64 -10.99 -6.64
CA LYS A 24 3.62 -11.95 -6.18
C LYS A 24 4.71 -11.26 -5.37
N GLU A 25 5.36 -10.27 -5.97
CA GLU A 25 6.61 -9.70 -5.45
C GLU A 25 6.36 -8.72 -4.30
N GLY A 26 5.27 -7.95 -4.34
CA GLY A 26 4.90 -7.00 -3.30
C GLY A 26 4.60 -7.66 -1.95
N PRO A 27 3.69 -8.65 -1.86
CA PRO A 27 3.46 -9.42 -0.63
C PRO A 27 4.68 -10.19 -0.13
N ALA A 28 5.51 -10.72 -1.04
CA ALA A 28 6.74 -11.39 -0.67
C ALA A 28 7.76 -10.41 -0.05
N GLU A 29 7.95 -9.25 -0.66
CA GLU A 29 8.80 -8.19 -0.14
C GLU A 29 8.31 -7.66 1.21
N TYR A 30 7.00 -7.42 1.35
CA TYR A 30 6.42 -7.02 2.63
C TYR A 30 6.54 -8.09 3.72
N SER A 31 6.58 -9.39 3.35
CA SER A 31 6.90 -10.46 4.30
C SER A 31 8.32 -10.32 4.86
N GLY A 32 9.24 -9.72 4.10
CA GLY A 32 10.55 -9.26 4.56
C GLY A 32 10.43 -8.22 5.68
N HIS A 33 9.64 -7.16 5.45
CA HIS A 33 9.41 -6.13 6.47
C HIS A 33 8.79 -6.70 7.75
N LEU A 34 7.78 -7.57 7.63
CA LEU A 34 7.16 -8.22 8.78
C LEU A 34 8.14 -9.13 9.55
N ALA A 35 9.11 -9.73 8.86
CA ALA A 35 10.16 -10.51 9.51
C ALA A 35 11.13 -9.61 10.31
N GLU A 36 11.47 -8.42 9.80
CA GLU A 36 12.23 -7.41 10.55
C GLU A 36 11.49 -7.00 11.83
N GLU A 37 10.16 -6.77 11.74
CA GLU A 37 9.32 -6.47 12.92
C GLU A 37 9.38 -7.59 13.97
N TRP A 38 9.30 -8.84 13.52
CA TRP A 38 9.29 -10.01 14.41
C TRP A 38 10.65 -10.27 15.06
N LEU A 39 11.75 -10.09 14.33
CA LEU A 39 13.10 -10.37 14.81
C LEU A 39 13.68 -9.25 15.67
N TYR A 40 13.45 -7.99 15.27
CA TYR A 40 14.17 -6.83 15.78
C TYR A 40 13.24 -5.76 16.38
N GLY A 41 11.93 -5.94 16.28
CA GLY A 41 10.93 -5.08 16.91
C GLY A 41 10.49 -3.90 16.04
N ARG A 42 9.67 -3.04 16.65
CA ARG A 42 8.92 -2.00 15.93
C ARG A 42 9.80 -0.94 15.28
N ASP A 43 10.90 -0.55 15.92
CA ASP A 43 11.76 0.52 15.40
C ASP A 43 12.45 0.06 14.10
N ALA A 44 13.01 -1.15 14.07
CA ALA A 44 13.59 -1.74 12.87
C ALA A 44 12.56 -1.88 11.73
N PHE A 45 11.32 -2.27 12.05
CA PHE A 45 10.23 -2.32 11.09
C PHE A 45 9.91 -0.94 10.50
N VAL A 46 9.86 0.10 11.35
CA VAL A 46 9.58 1.46 10.90
C VAL A 46 10.70 1.96 9.99
N ASP A 47 11.95 1.65 10.31
CA ASP A 47 13.10 2.03 9.48
C ASP A 47 13.03 1.37 8.10
N VAL A 48 12.84 0.05 8.02
CA VAL A 48 12.78 -0.65 6.72
C VAL A 48 11.59 -0.19 5.85
N VAL A 49 10.43 0.05 6.45
CA VAL A 49 9.25 0.56 5.73
C VAL A 49 9.52 1.97 5.19
N LYS A 50 10.15 2.85 5.98
CA LYS A 50 10.49 4.21 5.56
C LYS A 50 11.55 4.22 4.47
N ASP A 51 12.57 3.39 4.59
CA ASP A 51 13.63 3.29 3.59
C ASP A 51 13.08 2.77 2.26
N ASN A 52 12.27 1.70 2.28
CA ASN A 52 11.55 1.21 1.11
C ASN A 52 10.70 2.33 0.46
N HIS A 53 9.92 3.07 1.27
CA HIS A 53 9.10 4.15 0.73
C HIS A 53 9.93 5.29 0.14
N LEU A 54 11.02 5.67 0.80
CA LEU A 54 11.94 6.71 0.33
C LEU A 54 12.59 6.33 -0.99
N ASP A 55 12.95 5.07 -1.17
CA ASP A 55 13.51 4.55 -2.41
C ASP A 55 12.50 4.65 -3.56
N ILE A 56 11.24 4.29 -3.35
CA ILE A 56 10.19 4.49 -4.37
C ILE A 56 10.13 5.96 -4.81
N LEU A 57 10.08 6.88 -3.84
CA LEU A 57 9.94 8.31 -4.11
C LEU A 57 11.14 8.89 -4.88
N ARG A 58 12.35 8.34 -4.65
CA ARG A 58 13.59 8.85 -5.23
C ARG A 58 13.98 8.20 -6.54
N THR A 59 13.81 6.87 -6.67
CA THR A 59 14.48 6.10 -7.71
C THR A 59 13.53 5.35 -8.62
N ALA A 60 12.35 4.93 -8.16
CA ALA A 60 11.50 4.03 -8.96
C ALA A 60 11.13 4.62 -10.34
N HIS A 61 10.78 5.91 -10.39
CA HIS A 61 10.46 6.59 -11.64
C HIS A 61 11.65 6.81 -12.59
N ILE A 62 12.88 6.67 -12.09
CA ILE A 62 14.10 6.75 -12.88
C ILE A 62 14.48 5.35 -13.38
N VAL A 63 14.40 4.35 -12.51
CA VAL A 63 14.76 2.96 -12.82
C VAL A 63 13.75 2.32 -13.77
N ASP A 64 12.47 2.58 -13.55
CA ASP A 64 11.37 2.03 -14.35
C ASP A 64 10.85 3.02 -15.40
N ASP A 65 11.70 3.99 -15.79
CA ASP A 65 11.48 4.93 -16.90
C ASP A 65 10.11 5.65 -16.89
N GLY A 66 9.64 6.01 -15.70
CA GLY A 66 8.37 6.69 -15.49
C GLY A 66 7.67 6.29 -14.19
N PHE A 67 6.62 7.02 -13.83
CA PHE A 67 5.75 6.62 -12.71
C PHE A 67 4.80 5.54 -13.21
N GLN A 68 4.95 4.32 -12.68
CA GLN A 68 4.20 3.17 -13.16
C GLN A 68 2.97 2.86 -12.31
N VAL A 69 1.91 2.41 -12.98
CA VAL A 69 0.79 1.68 -12.35
C VAL A 69 1.28 0.29 -11.92
N LEU A 70 0.62 -0.34 -10.95
CA LEU A 70 0.94 -1.72 -10.59
C LEU A 70 0.15 -2.74 -11.41
N SER A 71 -1.06 -2.39 -11.83
CA SER A 71 -1.94 -3.28 -12.59
C SER A 71 -2.67 -2.53 -13.71
N PRO A 72 -2.40 -2.83 -14.99
CA PRO A 72 -1.30 -3.66 -15.49
C PRO A 72 0.02 -2.87 -15.54
N ILE A 73 1.09 -3.35 -14.90
CA ILE A 73 2.43 -2.76 -15.09
C ILE A 73 2.96 -3.09 -16.49
N PRO A 74 3.72 -2.20 -17.19
CA PRO A 74 4.31 -2.54 -18.50
C PRO A 74 5.26 -3.74 -18.46
N ASP A 75 5.36 -4.46 -19.58
CA ASP A 75 6.12 -5.71 -19.74
C ASP A 75 7.59 -5.54 -19.33
N GLU A 76 8.19 -4.42 -19.72
CA GLU A 76 9.60 -4.09 -19.45
C GLU A 76 9.88 -3.91 -17.95
N HIS A 77 8.85 -3.64 -17.16
CA HIS A 77 8.94 -3.30 -15.74
C HIS A 77 8.24 -4.31 -14.83
N CYS A 78 7.82 -5.48 -15.35
CA CYS A 78 7.19 -6.52 -14.52
C CYS A 78 8.05 -6.93 -13.32
N TYR A 79 9.37 -6.81 -13.38
CA TYR A 79 10.29 -7.03 -12.25
C TYR A 79 11.04 -5.76 -11.83
N GLY A 80 10.42 -4.59 -12.04
CA GLY A 80 10.97 -3.28 -11.73
C GLY A 80 10.77 -2.83 -10.27
N THR A 81 11.29 -1.67 -9.93
CA THR A 81 11.26 -1.12 -8.57
C THR A 81 9.82 -0.88 -8.07
N HIS A 82 8.90 -0.46 -8.94
CA HIS A 82 7.48 -0.31 -8.61
C HIS A 82 6.87 -1.66 -8.21
N THR A 83 7.10 -2.73 -8.97
CA THR A 83 6.58 -4.08 -8.67
C THR A 83 6.90 -4.51 -7.24
N TYR A 84 8.17 -4.39 -6.84
CA TYR A 84 8.64 -4.82 -5.52
C TYR A 84 8.27 -3.82 -4.44
N TYR A 85 8.81 -2.60 -4.51
CA TYR A 85 8.79 -1.67 -3.38
C TYR A 85 7.46 -0.92 -3.27
N LYS A 86 6.87 -0.49 -4.40
CA LYS A 86 5.50 0.07 -4.37
C LYS A 86 4.51 -1.04 -4.02
N GLY A 87 4.66 -2.26 -4.54
CA GLY A 87 3.89 -3.43 -4.10
C GLY A 87 3.94 -3.67 -2.58
N ALA A 88 5.13 -3.64 -1.97
CA ALA A 88 5.28 -3.76 -0.52
C ALA A 88 4.65 -2.60 0.26
N SER A 89 4.76 -1.38 -0.28
CA SER A 89 4.09 -0.19 0.29
C SER A 89 2.57 -0.29 0.22
N VAL A 90 1.98 -0.88 -0.83
CA VAL A 90 0.54 -1.17 -0.89
C VAL A 90 0.13 -2.07 0.27
N MET A 91 0.87 -3.16 0.53
CA MET A 91 0.56 -4.06 1.64
C MET A 91 0.65 -3.34 3.00
N HIS A 92 1.68 -2.50 3.19
CA HIS A 92 1.83 -1.74 4.42
C HIS A 92 0.69 -0.73 4.61
N ASN A 93 0.34 0.02 3.57
CA ASN A 93 -0.70 1.04 3.64
C ASN A 93 -2.08 0.42 3.77
N LEU A 94 -2.32 -0.76 3.18
CA LEU A 94 -3.54 -1.53 3.39
C LEU A 94 -3.68 -1.95 4.87
N ARG A 95 -2.56 -2.36 5.51
CA ARG A 95 -2.55 -2.63 6.96
C ARG A 95 -2.88 -1.39 7.78
N GLY A 96 -2.38 -0.22 7.39
CA GLY A 96 -2.77 1.07 8.00
C GLY A 96 -4.23 1.42 7.79
N TYR A 97 -4.75 1.20 6.58
CA TYR A 97 -6.12 1.51 6.17
C TYR A 97 -7.16 0.68 6.91
N LEU A 98 -6.91 -0.62 7.05
CA LEU A 98 -7.82 -1.58 7.70
C LEU A 98 -7.55 -1.76 9.21
N GLY A 99 -6.34 -1.45 9.66
CA GLY A 99 -5.82 -1.88 10.95
C GLY A 99 -5.46 -3.38 10.99
N ASP A 100 -4.70 -3.78 12.01
CA ASP A 100 -4.07 -5.11 12.11
C ASP A 100 -5.06 -6.29 12.09
N THR A 101 -6.25 -6.12 12.66
CA THR A 101 -7.23 -7.21 12.75
C THR A 101 -7.85 -7.50 11.39
N LEU A 102 -8.41 -6.48 10.74
CA LEU A 102 -9.04 -6.63 9.44
C LEU A 102 -8.02 -6.95 8.36
N PHE A 103 -6.81 -6.38 8.41
CA PHE A 103 -5.74 -6.73 7.49
C PHE A 103 -5.42 -8.23 7.53
N ARG A 104 -5.18 -8.80 8.72
CA ARG A 104 -4.89 -10.25 8.84
C ARG A 104 -6.05 -11.11 8.39
N GLN A 105 -7.28 -10.72 8.73
CA GLN A 105 -8.49 -11.41 8.31
C GLN A 105 -8.64 -11.39 6.78
N GLY A 106 -8.52 -10.21 6.16
CA GLY A 106 -8.58 -10.02 4.72
C GLY A 106 -7.52 -10.82 3.98
N MET A 107 -6.25 -10.71 4.37
CA MET A 107 -5.16 -11.46 3.73
C MET A 107 -5.36 -12.98 3.83
N THR A 108 -5.83 -13.47 4.98
CA THR A 108 -6.13 -14.90 5.18
C THR A 108 -7.29 -15.35 4.29
N HIS A 109 -8.35 -14.55 4.22
CA HIS A 109 -9.49 -14.83 3.37
C HIS A 109 -9.11 -14.81 1.89
N ALA A 110 -8.43 -13.77 1.42
CA ALA A 110 -7.99 -13.63 0.03
C ALA A 110 -7.12 -14.82 -0.40
N HIS A 111 -6.13 -15.20 0.41
CA HIS A 111 -5.30 -16.38 0.12
C HIS A 111 -6.13 -17.68 0.05
N THR A 112 -7.07 -17.87 0.97
CA THR A 112 -7.89 -19.09 1.02
C THR A 112 -8.90 -19.17 -0.14
N ALA A 113 -9.54 -18.04 -0.46
CA ALA A 113 -10.53 -17.95 -1.53
C ALA A 113 -9.91 -18.12 -2.93
N LEU A 114 -8.66 -17.67 -3.10
CA LEU A 114 -7.91 -17.72 -4.36
C LEU A 114 -6.89 -18.86 -4.40
N TYR A 115 -6.96 -19.81 -3.48
CA TYR A 115 -6.00 -20.92 -3.38
C TYR A 115 -5.98 -21.77 -4.67
N ASP A 116 -4.77 -22.02 -5.18
CA ASP A 116 -4.47 -22.76 -6.42
C ASP A 116 -5.10 -22.14 -7.69
N THR A 117 -5.40 -20.84 -7.65
CA THR A 117 -5.87 -20.08 -8.82
C THR A 117 -4.82 -19.08 -9.31
N ALA A 118 -5.19 -18.32 -10.34
CA ALA A 118 -4.47 -17.13 -10.75
C ALA A 118 -5.38 -15.91 -10.59
N MET A 119 -4.86 -14.83 -10.02
CA MET A 119 -5.62 -13.63 -9.65
C MET A 119 -5.16 -12.39 -10.42
N THR A 120 -6.13 -11.55 -10.75
CA THR A 120 -5.92 -10.14 -11.12
C THR A 120 -5.92 -9.26 -9.86
N ALA A 121 -5.55 -7.99 -10.01
CA ALA A 121 -5.68 -7.04 -8.92
C ALA A 121 -7.14 -6.87 -8.46
N GLN A 122 -8.12 -6.97 -9.35
CA GLN A 122 -9.55 -6.93 -9.03
C GLN A 122 -9.97 -8.15 -8.21
N ASP A 123 -9.55 -9.37 -8.61
CA ASP A 123 -9.85 -10.58 -7.83
C ASP A 123 -9.29 -10.48 -6.41
N PHE A 124 -8.09 -9.91 -6.26
CA PHE A 124 -7.47 -9.70 -4.95
C PHE A 124 -8.24 -8.67 -4.11
N ARG A 125 -8.62 -7.52 -4.69
CA ARG A 125 -9.49 -6.53 -4.04
C ARG A 125 -10.78 -7.18 -3.57
N ASP A 126 -11.53 -7.79 -4.48
CA ASP A 126 -12.86 -8.35 -4.19
C ASP A 126 -12.79 -9.42 -3.09
N ALA A 127 -11.71 -10.22 -3.06
CA ALA A 127 -11.49 -11.22 -2.02
C ALA A 127 -11.12 -10.59 -0.66
N LEU A 128 -10.40 -9.46 -0.63
CA LEU A 128 -10.14 -8.69 0.59
C LEU A 128 -11.44 -8.06 1.12
N GLU A 129 -12.26 -7.47 0.25
CA GLU A 129 -13.55 -6.88 0.61
C GLU A 129 -14.50 -7.94 1.16
N ALA A 130 -14.64 -9.08 0.50
CA ALA A 130 -15.44 -10.20 1.00
C ALA A 130 -14.95 -10.71 2.36
N GLY A 131 -13.63 -10.66 2.59
CA GLY A 131 -13.01 -11.08 3.83
C GLY A 131 -13.15 -10.07 4.98
N THR A 132 -13.30 -8.78 4.69
CA THR A 132 -13.27 -7.71 5.69
C THR A 132 -14.60 -6.98 5.87
N GLY A 133 -15.48 -7.02 4.88
CA GLY A 133 -16.70 -6.23 4.79
C GLY A 133 -16.46 -4.74 4.53
N TYR A 134 -15.23 -4.33 4.20
CA TYR A 134 -14.88 -2.96 3.85
C TYR A 134 -14.82 -2.80 2.33
N ASP A 135 -15.24 -1.64 1.85
CA ASP A 135 -15.04 -1.19 0.48
C ASP A 135 -13.59 -0.70 0.33
N LEU A 136 -12.88 -1.24 -0.66
CA LEU A 136 -11.48 -0.98 -0.95
C LEU A 136 -11.29 -0.39 -2.35
N ASP A 137 -12.36 -0.01 -3.06
CA ASP A 137 -12.27 0.59 -4.39
C ASP A 137 -11.40 1.84 -4.40
N ALA A 138 -11.67 2.80 -3.51
CA ALA A 138 -10.87 4.03 -3.41
C ALA A 138 -9.39 3.76 -3.09
N PHE A 139 -9.11 2.73 -2.29
CA PHE A 139 -7.74 2.33 -1.96
C PHE A 139 -7.03 1.75 -3.18
N PHE A 140 -7.66 0.82 -3.92
CA PHE A 140 -7.06 0.21 -5.10
C PHE A 140 -6.92 1.21 -6.26
N ASP A 141 -7.89 2.09 -6.46
CA ASP A 141 -7.82 3.18 -7.43
C ASP A 141 -6.63 4.10 -7.14
N ALA A 142 -6.38 4.42 -5.87
CA ALA A 142 -5.27 5.27 -5.44
C ALA A 142 -3.89 4.59 -5.56
N TRP A 143 -3.78 3.32 -5.15
CA TRP A 143 -2.49 2.67 -4.93
C TRP A 143 -2.06 1.70 -6.04
N VAL A 144 -3.02 1.11 -6.75
CA VAL A 144 -2.79 -0.02 -7.68
C VAL A 144 -3.06 0.39 -9.12
N PHE A 145 -4.21 1.00 -9.38
CA PHE A 145 -4.71 1.25 -10.75
C PHE A 145 -4.26 2.59 -11.35
N GLN A 146 -3.51 3.40 -10.61
CA GLN A 146 -2.95 4.64 -11.12
C GLN A 146 -1.48 4.84 -10.70
N PRO A 147 -0.72 5.65 -11.47
CA PRO A 147 0.66 5.95 -11.17
C PRO A 147 0.74 7.07 -10.13
N GLY A 148 1.97 7.39 -9.72
CA GLY A 148 2.20 8.52 -8.83
C GLY A 148 1.70 8.28 -7.41
N TYR A 149 1.52 9.39 -6.69
CA TYR A 149 1.11 9.41 -5.29
C TYR A 149 0.50 10.78 -4.93
N SER A 150 -0.24 10.81 -3.82
CA SER A 150 -0.71 12.04 -3.21
C SER A 150 0.05 12.34 -1.91
N VAL A 151 0.14 13.63 -1.58
CA VAL A 151 0.60 14.11 -0.28
C VAL A 151 -0.45 15.01 0.33
N PHE A 152 -0.62 14.93 1.64
CA PHE A 152 -1.49 15.83 2.40
C PHE A 152 -0.63 16.84 3.13
N VAL A 153 -0.93 18.12 2.93
CA VAL A 153 -0.22 19.23 3.58
C VAL A 153 -1.17 20.01 4.46
N VAL A 154 -0.70 20.39 5.64
CA VAL A 154 -1.37 21.39 6.48
C VAL A 154 -1.22 22.73 5.77
N GLN A 155 -2.34 23.27 5.28
CA GLN A 155 -2.37 24.55 4.59
C GLN A 155 -2.52 25.71 5.57
N ASP A 156 -3.35 25.53 6.60
CA ASP A 156 -3.58 26.54 7.62
C ASP A 156 -3.90 25.88 8.97
N VAL A 157 -3.54 26.57 10.05
CA VAL A 157 -3.85 26.19 11.42
C VAL A 157 -4.29 27.44 12.17
N SER A 158 -5.53 27.43 12.67
CA SER A 158 -6.05 28.47 13.56
C SER A 158 -6.28 27.87 14.93
N VAL A 159 -5.83 28.59 15.97
CA VAL A 159 -5.99 28.18 17.37
C VAL A 159 -6.59 29.34 18.14
N THR A 160 -7.80 29.16 18.67
CA THR A 160 -8.52 30.21 19.41
C THR A 160 -8.82 29.79 20.84
N PRO A 161 -8.49 30.62 21.86
CA PRO A 161 -8.86 30.33 23.24
C PRO A 161 -10.38 30.26 23.40
N ASN A 162 -10.87 29.24 24.11
CA ASN A 162 -12.28 29.04 24.38
C ASN A 162 -12.51 28.59 25.83
N GLY A 163 -12.76 29.53 26.74
CA GLY A 163 -13.21 29.23 28.10
C GLY A 163 -12.26 28.34 28.94
N GLY A 164 -10.95 28.39 28.69
CA GLY A 164 -9.95 27.53 29.35
C GLY A 164 -9.55 26.29 28.52
N GLN A 165 -10.14 26.12 27.34
CA GLN A 165 -9.74 25.20 26.29
C GLN A 165 -9.25 25.97 25.05
N TRP A 166 -8.93 25.23 23.99
CA TRP A 166 -8.52 25.76 22.70
C TRP A 166 -9.36 25.10 21.60
N ASP A 167 -9.95 25.91 20.73
CA ASP A 167 -10.51 25.42 19.47
C ASP A 167 -9.38 25.42 18.44
N VAL A 168 -9.19 24.28 17.76
CA VAL A 168 -8.17 24.11 16.72
C VAL A 168 -8.88 23.82 15.39
N GLU A 169 -8.67 24.69 14.42
CA GLU A 169 -9.13 24.50 13.05
C GLU A 169 -7.92 24.18 12.15
N LEU A 170 -7.97 23.01 11.50
CA LEU A 170 -6.94 22.54 10.58
C LEU A 170 -7.50 22.51 9.17
N THR A 171 -6.86 23.23 8.25
CA THR A 171 -7.15 23.09 6.82
C THR A 171 -6.10 22.20 6.17
N LEU A 172 -6.51 21.00 5.76
CA LEU A 172 -5.66 20.08 5.01
C LEU A 172 -5.89 20.24 3.50
N ARG A 173 -4.83 20.07 2.71
CA ARG A 173 -4.90 20.06 1.26
C ARG A 173 -4.17 18.84 0.69
N GLN A 174 -4.86 18.09 -0.16
CA GLN A 174 -4.23 17.07 -0.98
C GLN A 174 -3.47 17.72 -2.14
N ARG A 175 -2.31 17.18 -2.48
CA ARG A 175 -1.55 17.51 -3.69
C ARG A 175 -1.17 16.22 -4.39
N LEU A 176 -1.35 16.19 -5.70
CA LEU A 176 -0.98 15.06 -6.54
C LEU A 176 0.43 15.22 -7.08
N ARG A 177 1.12 14.10 -7.24
CA ARG A 177 2.34 13.97 -8.02
C ARG A 177 2.17 12.79 -8.96
N GLU A 178 1.98 13.09 -10.24
CA GLU A 178 1.81 12.13 -11.35
C GLU A 178 0.58 11.20 -11.26
N ALA A 179 -0.19 11.28 -10.17
CA ALA A 179 -1.50 10.64 -10.07
C ALA A 179 -2.50 11.31 -11.01
N TRP A 180 -3.40 10.51 -11.58
CA TRP A 180 -4.41 10.95 -12.54
C TRP A 180 -5.61 11.59 -11.85
N THR A 181 -5.97 11.08 -10.67
CA THR A 181 -7.15 11.51 -9.91
C THR A 181 -6.79 11.80 -8.46
N TRP A 182 -7.70 12.49 -7.77
CA TRP A 182 -7.60 12.68 -6.32
C TRP A 182 -7.78 11.32 -5.61
N HIS A 183 -7.01 11.09 -4.55
CA HIS A 183 -7.20 9.87 -3.75
C HIS A 183 -8.35 10.13 -2.77
N GLU A 184 -9.38 9.30 -2.85
CA GLU A 184 -10.58 9.38 -2.00
C GLU A 184 -10.45 8.43 -0.81
N ASP A 185 -11.27 8.66 0.22
CA ASP A 185 -11.36 7.86 1.46
C ASP A 185 -10.03 7.56 2.17
N VAL A 186 -9.03 8.45 2.02
CA VAL A 186 -7.73 8.27 2.67
C VAL A 186 -7.82 8.56 4.19
N PRO A 187 -7.60 7.56 5.06
CA PRO A 187 -7.56 7.78 6.49
C PRO A 187 -6.33 8.63 6.86
N LEU A 188 -6.54 9.67 7.66
CA LEU A 188 -5.49 10.55 8.15
C LEU A 188 -5.50 10.56 9.67
N ASP A 189 -4.41 10.09 10.27
CA ASP A 189 -4.19 10.19 11.71
C ASP A 189 -3.61 11.57 12.05
N LEU A 190 -4.35 12.34 12.85
CA LEU A 190 -3.93 13.66 13.32
C LEU A 190 -3.68 13.60 14.83
N SER A 191 -2.51 14.08 15.26
CA SER A 191 -2.17 14.22 16.67
C SER A 191 -1.90 15.68 16.99
N LEU A 192 -2.61 16.21 17.98
CA LEU A 192 -2.38 17.53 18.56
C LEU A 192 -1.61 17.33 19.87
N LEU A 193 -0.38 17.84 19.94
CA LEU A 193 0.52 17.72 21.09
C LEU A 193 0.58 19.02 21.90
#